data_AF-A0A819XUJ8-F1
#
_entry.id   AF-A0A819XUJ8-F1
#
_cell.length_a   1.000
_cell.length_b   1.000
_cell.length_c   1.000
_cell.angle_alpha   90.00
_cell.angle_beta   90.00
_cell.angle_gamma   90.00
#
_symmetry.space_group_name_H-M   'P 1'
#
loop_
_entity.id
_entity.type
_entity.pdbx_description
1 polymer ?
#
loop_
_entity_poly.entity_id
_entity_poly.type
_entity_poly.pdbx_seq_one_letter_code
_entity_poly.pdbx_strand_id
1 'polypeptide(L)'
;MPSKEDLRRLFNFLKSHLCRLNLFNTASEDETIIQNERRSTRLYLVLLVTSMIMFLVYYSAALYTEDGFIPSPSLDEYYRIQKEASLQCPCTNIAVKYEVFAEVVPTYHQLCQSALVSDEWINRLFDLYEQSWNNSTPIDFRRIGVFQFQTLRSLCLLANDTISRSLQSFNYTDYVQSLLVSPEIFEAQIGSFINEFIAETPKAFLRAFNFMQDTTAQSLFMTGASITSVRPVTQYMLKRNLYLGIVPYPGINYTFTDNFTCVCSSSTATTCMGLATFDNNTLPGFRTGCYMLNALMNSTLEAFDNQTIINKLNNSSRSFQKLNSSNSHSKIEKLLSQMFVEFWSNSTSYEKYFQKCAPKSCSYRKIHHHSFWEILLSLIGFFEGASTVLGILVPILIVKIWPKVRNKICKRTSPTTQTVVVETMPEICDVRIFHILKISYHDFCLMTPLVPVAQSLKEPADSSTEFFLVIRSAELS
;
A
#
# COMPACT_ATOMS: atom_id res chain seq x y z
N MET A 1 -18.56 49.60 26.91
CA MET A 1 -18.86 49.61 25.45
C MET A 1 -19.37 50.99 25.08
N PRO A 2 -18.84 51.64 24.02
CA PRO A 2 -19.30 52.98 23.62
C PRO A 2 -20.77 52.95 23.24
N SER A 3 -21.54 53.98 23.62
CA SER A 3 -22.96 54.07 23.28
C SER A 3 -23.16 54.35 21.79
N LYS A 4 -24.30 53.96 21.22
CA LYS A 4 -24.65 54.28 19.81
C LYS A 4 -24.56 55.79 19.52
N GLU A 5 -24.85 56.62 20.52
CA GLU A 5 -24.77 58.08 20.44
C GLU A 5 -23.31 58.55 20.30
N ASP A 6 -22.37 57.91 21.01
CA ASP A 6 -20.94 58.22 20.95
C ASP A 6 -20.33 57.88 19.60
N LEU A 7 -20.72 56.73 19.03
CA LEU A 7 -20.31 56.33 17.67
C LEU A 7 -20.85 57.30 16.61
N ARG A 8 -22.09 57.78 16.78
CA ARG A 8 -22.71 58.74 15.86
C ARG A 8 -22.06 60.12 15.93
N ARG A 9 -21.71 60.57 17.14
CA ARG A 9 -20.94 61.81 17.36
C ARG A 9 -19.54 61.72 16.75
N LEU A 10 -18.83 60.61 16.97
CA LEU A 10 -17.51 60.37 16.38
C LEU A 10 -17.57 60.36 14.84
N PHE A 11 -18.57 59.70 14.27
CA PHE A 11 -18.76 59.66 12.81
C PHE A 11 -19.04 61.06 12.24
N ASN A 12 -19.90 61.85 12.88
CA ASN A 12 -20.18 63.22 12.44
C ASN A 12 -18.96 64.14 12.59
N PHE A 13 -18.16 63.95 13.65
CA PHE A 13 -16.90 64.66 13.86
C PHE A 13 -15.89 64.33 12.74
N LEU A 14 -15.65 63.03 12.49
CA LEU A 14 -14.76 62.58 11.42
C LEU A 14 -15.22 63.04 10.04
N LYS A 15 -16.53 62.95 9.75
CA LYS A 15 -17.12 63.41 8.49
C LYS A 15 -16.91 64.91 8.29
N SER A 16 -17.14 65.73 9.31
CA SER A 16 -16.96 67.18 9.19
C SER A 16 -15.48 67.58 9.01
N HIS A 17 -14.55 66.89 9.68
CA HIS A 17 -13.11 67.09 9.48
C HIS A 17 -12.64 66.63 8.10
N LEU A 18 -13.02 65.43 7.66
CA LEU A 18 -12.68 64.88 6.34
C LEU A 18 -13.26 65.74 5.19
N CYS A 19 -14.42 66.38 5.39
CA CYS A 19 -15.01 67.26 4.39
C CYS A 19 -14.24 68.58 4.20
N ARG A 20 -13.52 69.05 5.24
CA ARG A 20 -12.74 70.29 5.23
C ARG A 20 -11.25 70.08 4.96
N LEU A 21 -10.79 68.83 5.00
CA LEU A 21 -9.39 68.49 4.79
C LEU A 21 -8.96 68.76 3.34
N ASN A 22 -7.82 69.43 3.20
CA ASN A 22 -7.17 69.69 1.92
C ASN A 22 -5.66 69.43 2.06
N LEU A 23 -5.22 68.24 1.69
CA LEU A 23 -3.80 67.85 1.74
C LEU A 23 -2.95 68.50 0.65
N PHE A 24 -3.58 68.99 -0.43
CA PHE A 24 -2.89 69.58 -1.59
C PHE A 24 -3.02 71.10 -1.67
N ASN A 25 -3.14 71.78 -0.52
CA ASN A 25 -3.37 73.22 -0.43
C ASN A 25 -2.21 74.03 -1.03
N THR A 26 -2.50 74.86 -2.03
CA THR A 26 -1.52 75.78 -2.64
C THR A 26 -1.68 77.26 -2.25
N ALA A 27 -2.52 77.57 -1.24
CA ALA A 27 -2.82 78.93 -0.78
C ALA A 27 -3.40 79.86 -1.88
N SER A 28 -4.07 79.27 -2.87
CA SER A 28 -4.75 80.01 -3.94
C SER A 28 -6.11 80.57 -3.47
N GLU A 29 -6.47 81.76 -3.94
CA GLU A 29 -7.78 82.37 -3.73
C GLU A 29 -8.83 81.93 -4.78
N ASP A 30 -8.41 81.20 -5.81
CA ASP A 30 -9.29 80.72 -6.88
C ASP A 30 -10.15 79.54 -6.41
N GLU A 31 -11.46 79.76 -6.38
CA GLU A 31 -12.46 78.76 -5.95
C GLU A 31 -12.37 77.45 -6.74
N THR A 32 -12.03 77.51 -8.04
CA THR A 32 -11.90 76.33 -8.90
C THR A 32 -10.67 75.50 -8.54
N ILE A 33 -9.58 76.16 -8.14
CA ILE A 33 -8.34 75.50 -7.68
C ILE A 33 -8.61 74.82 -6.35
N ILE A 34 -9.23 75.52 -5.40
CA ILE A 34 -9.59 74.97 -4.07
C ILE A 34 -10.51 73.75 -4.21
N GLN A 35 -11.47 73.77 -5.13
CA GLN A 35 -12.35 72.62 -5.37
C GLN A 35 -11.59 71.41 -5.93
N ASN A 36 -10.65 71.61 -6.84
CA ASN A 36 -9.82 70.55 -7.41
C ASN A 36 -8.85 69.95 -6.37
N GLU A 37 -8.30 70.76 -5.49
CA GLU A 37 -7.45 70.30 -4.38
C GLU A 37 -8.22 69.44 -3.37
N ARG A 38 -9.44 69.85 -3.01
CA ARG A 38 -10.34 69.04 -2.15
C ARG A 38 -10.76 67.72 -2.81
N ARG A 39 -11.02 67.72 -4.12
CA ARG A 39 -11.30 66.49 -4.89
C ARG A 39 -10.09 65.55 -4.94
N SER A 40 -8.90 66.11 -5.14
CA SER A 40 -7.62 65.38 -5.09
C SER A 40 -7.42 64.75 -3.72
N THR A 41 -7.67 65.50 -2.65
CA THR A 41 -7.56 65.00 -1.26
C THR A 41 -8.47 63.81 -1.00
N ARG A 42 -9.74 63.88 -1.43
CA ARG A 42 -10.70 62.78 -1.23
C ARG A 42 -10.33 61.53 -2.04
N LEU A 43 -9.94 61.71 -3.31
CA LEU A 43 -9.52 60.61 -4.16
C LEU A 43 -8.25 59.93 -3.63
N TYR A 44 -7.28 60.73 -3.17
CA TYR A 44 -6.06 60.24 -2.52
C TYR A 44 -6.38 59.36 -1.30
N LEU A 45 -7.22 59.83 -0.37
CA LEU A 45 -7.56 59.05 0.82
C LEU A 45 -8.29 57.75 0.51
N VAL A 46 -9.24 57.76 -0.44
CA VAL A 46 -9.96 56.55 -0.85
C VAL A 46 -9.01 55.53 -1.46
N LEU A 47 -8.15 55.95 -2.39
CA LEU A 47 -7.17 55.06 -3.02
C LEU A 47 -6.15 54.52 -2.03
N LEU A 48 -5.69 55.35 -1.10
CA LEU A 48 -4.74 54.94 -0.07
C LEU A 48 -5.37 53.87 0.84
N VAL A 49 -6.58 54.10 1.35
CA VAL A 49 -7.27 53.13 2.23
C VAL A 49 -7.59 51.83 1.50
N THR A 50 -8.11 51.87 0.27
CA THR A 50 -8.40 50.64 -0.48
C THR A 50 -7.13 49.86 -0.80
N SER A 51 -6.04 50.55 -1.16
CA SER A 51 -4.75 49.89 -1.39
C SER A 51 -4.20 49.23 -0.11
N MET A 52 -4.30 49.89 1.04
CA MET A 52 -3.90 49.33 2.34
C MET A 52 -4.68 48.07 2.70
N ILE A 53 -6.00 48.08 2.50
CA ILE A 53 -6.86 46.91 2.78
C ILE A 53 -6.52 45.76 1.85
N MET A 54 -6.37 46.02 0.55
CA MET A 54 -5.99 44.99 -0.43
C MET A 54 -4.63 44.37 -0.10
N PHE A 55 -3.65 45.19 0.26
CA PHE A 55 -2.33 44.71 0.67
C PHE A 55 -2.38 43.88 1.95
N LEU A 56 -3.13 44.32 2.97
CA LEU A 56 -3.31 43.57 4.21
C LEU A 56 -3.92 42.19 3.95
N VAL A 57 -5.01 42.12 3.18
CA VAL A 57 -5.66 40.86 2.84
C VAL A 57 -4.70 39.94 2.09
N TYR A 58 -4.02 40.46 1.07
CA TYR A 58 -3.04 39.70 0.30
C TYR A 58 -1.91 39.16 1.18
N TYR A 59 -1.24 40.03 1.95
CA TYR A 59 -0.07 39.68 2.73
C TYR A 59 -0.42 38.75 3.91
N SER A 60 -1.62 38.88 4.49
CA SER A 60 -2.09 37.94 5.52
C SER A 60 -2.45 36.55 4.99
N ALA A 61 -2.91 36.46 3.74
CA ALA A 61 -3.21 35.19 3.08
C ALA A 61 -1.99 34.55 2.42
N ALA A 62 -0.93 35.33 2.18
CA ALA A 62 0.31 34.84 1.60
C ALA A 62 1.00 33.85 2.55
N LEU A 63 1.40 32.71 1.99
CA LEU A 63 2.22 31.70 2.64
C LEU A 63 3.64 31.85 2.15
N TYR A 64 4.61 31.67 3.04
CA TYR A 64 6.01 31.55 2.68
C TYR A 64 6.56 30.19 3.08
N THR A 65 7.62 29.78 2.37
CA THR A 65 8.30 28.51 2.61
C THR A 65 9.65 28.74 3.25
N GLU A 66 9.92 28.06 4.34
CA GLU A 66 11.23 28.00 4.98
C GLU A 66 11.84 26.61 4.72
N ASP A 67 13.05 26.59 4.15
CA ASP A 67 13.79 25.36 3.90
C ASP A 67 14.58 24.94 5.15
N GLY A 68 14.29 23.76 5.66
CA GLY A 68 15.04 23.11 6.74
C GLY A 68 16.08 22.13 6.20
N PHE A 69 17.24 22.08 6.84
CA PHE A 69 18.34 21.20 6.46
C PHE A 69 19.01 20.60 7.70
N ILE A 70 19.16 19.27 7.72
CA ILE A 70 19.86 18.55 8.79
C ILE A 70 20.91 17.63 8.15
N PRO A 71 22.21 17.87 8.39
CA PRO A 71 23.26 16.97 7.94
C PRO A 71 23.28 15.69 8.80
N SER A 72 23.40 14.53 8.15
CA SER A 72 23.61 13.21 8.77
C SER A 72 22.75 12.97 10.04
N PRO A 73 21.42 12.95 9.90
CA PRO A 73 20.52 12.93 11.05
C PRO A 73 20.59 11.60 11.81
N SER A 74 20.45 11.68 13.13
CA SER A 74 20.14 10.54 13.98
C SER A 74 18.70 10.06 13.78
N LEU A 75 18.40 8.83 14.22
CA LEU A 75 17.05 8.27 14.12
C LEU A 75 16.02 9.11 14.89
N ASP A 76 16.37 9.60 16.07
CA ASP A 76 15.50 10.48 16.87
C ASP A 76 15.24 11.82 16.18
N GLU A 77 16.24 12.40 15.52
CA GLU A 77 16.07 13.62 14.73
C GLU A 77 15.15 13.39 13.52
N TYR A 78 15.30 12.26 12.84
CA TYR A 78 14.40 11.86 11.77
C TYR A 78 12.95 11.74 12.26
N TYR A 79 12.70 11.07 13.38
CA TYR A 79 11.36 10.94 13.94
C TYR A 79 10.70 12.28 14.29
N ARG A 80 11.48 13.31 14.62
CA ARG A 80 10.95 14.66 14.89
C ARG A 80 10.48 15.38 13.64
N ILE A 81 11.06 15.08 12.48
CA ILE A 81 10.77 15.77 11.21
C ILE A 81 9.97 14.92 10.22
N GLN A 82 9.75 13.63 10.49
CA GLN A 82 9.09 12.71 9.56
C GLN A 82 7.66 13.11 9.14
N LYS A 83 7.01 13.99 9.92
CA LYS A 83 5.66 14.49 9.63
C LYS A 83 5.63 15.54 8.53
N GLU A 84 6.78 16.08 8.15
CA GLU A 84 6.87 17.10 7.10
C GLU A 84 6.65 16.47 5.73
N ALA A 85 5.60 16.90 5.01
CA ALA A 85 5.18 16.28 3.75
C ALA A 85 6.24 16.34 2.63
N SER A 86 7.16 17.30 2.71
CA SER A 86 8.23 17.52 1.72
C SER A 86 9.58 16.96 2.15
N LEU A 87 9.61 16.12 3.19
CA LEU A 87 10.83 15.53 3.70
C LEU A 87 11.51 14.63 2.67
N GLN A 88 12.79 14.88 2.42
CA GLN A 88 13.63 14.08 1.55
C GLN A 88 14.97 13.84 2.23
N CYS A 89 15.33 12.55 2.34
CA CYS A 89 16.54 12.12 3.02
C CYS A 89 17.28 11.11 2.14
N PRO A 90 18.22 11.54 1.27
CA PRO A 90 18.97 10.62 0.42
C PRO A 90 19.83 9.64 1.24
N CYS A 91 19.73 8.36 0.91
CA CYS A 91 20.56 7.33 1.54
C CYS A 91 22.01 7.40 1.04
N THR A 92 22.96 7.03 1.91
CA THR A 92 24.34 6.76 1.49
C THR A 92 24.43 5.43 0.76
N ASN A 93 23.79 4.39 1.32
CA ASN A 93 23.69 3.09 0.69
C ASN A 93 22.28 2.91 0.15
N ILE A 94 22.15 2.82 -1.17
CA ILE A 94 20.86 2.68 -1.84
C ILE A 94 20.36 1.24 -1.90
N ALA A 95 21.21 0.26 -1.60
CA ALA A 95 20.92 -1.16 -1.62
C ALA A 95 21.29 -1.75 -0.26
N VAL A 96 20.29 -2.29 0.43
CA VAL A 96 20.47 -2.94 1.73
C VAL A 96 19.86 -4.33 1.66
N LYS A 97 20.67 -5.35 1.96
CA LYS A 97 20.19 -6.73 1.98
C LYS A 97 19.12 -6.97 3.03
N TYR A 98 18.13 -7.81 2.71
CA TYR A 98 17.05 -8.16 3.63
C TYR A 98 17.56 -8.80 4.93
N GLU A 99 18.64 -9.59 4.89
CA GLU A 99 19.22 -10.24 6.08
C GLU A 99 19.59 -9.28 7.21
N VAL A 100 19.81 -8.00 6.88
CA VAL A 100 20.14 -6.96 7.86
C VAL A 100 18.95 -6.66 8.78
N PHE A 101 17.76 -6.53 8.20
CA PHE A 101 16.62 -5.90 8.86
C PHE A 101 15.37 -6.77 8.88
N ALA A 102 15.33 -7.89 8.17
CA ALA A 102 14.21 -8.82 8.14
C ALA A 102 14.66 -10.23 8.51
N GLU A 103 13.85 -10.92 9.29
CA GLU A 103 14.05 -12.30 9.68
C GLU A 103 12.78 -13.09 9.38
N VAL A 104 12.91 -14.24 8.71
CA VAL A 104 11.80 -15.13 8.36
C VAL A 104 12.20 -16.56 8.75
N VAL A 105 11.46 -17.16 9.66
CA VAL A 105 11.76 -18.48 10.25
C VAL A 105 10.55 -19.40 10.11
N PRO A 106 10.69 -20.55 9.42
CA PRO A 106 9.64 -21.57 9.34
C PRO A 106 9.63 -22.44 10.59
N THR A 107 8.43 -22.75 11.10
CA THR A 107 8.25 -23.85 12.04
C THR A 107 7.64 -25.04 11.31
N TYR A 108 8.41 -26.12 11.22
CA TYR A 108 7.99 -27.34 10.55
C TYR A 108 7.05 -28.19 11.40
N HIS A 109 6.17 -28.91 10.73
CA HIS A 109 5.28 -29.92 11.29
C HIS A 109 6.10 -31.01 11.98
N GLN A 110 5.64 -31.43 13.15
CA GLN A 110 6.33 -32.40 14.00
C GLN A 110 6.76 -33.67 13.26
N LEU A 111 5.98 -34.14 12.27
CA LEU A 111 6.34 -35.28 11.40
C LEU A 111 7.78 -35.18 10.90
N CYS A 112 8.18 -34.04 10.32
CA CYS A 112 9.49 -33.87 9.68
C CYS A 112 10.66 -33.81 10.67
N GLN A 113 10.35 -33.67 11.97
CA GLN A 113 11.32 -33.68 13.07
C GLN A 113 11.18 -34.95 13.94
N SER A 114 10.21 -35.81 13.64
CA SER A 114 9.90 -37.00 14.43
C SER A 114 10.80 -38.18 14.07
N ALA A 115 10.88 -39.15 15.00
CA ALA A 115 11.54 -40.42 14.73
C ALA A 115 10.86 -41.23 13.59
N LEU A 116 9.62 -40.92 13.22
CA LEU A 116 8.88 -41.65 12.18
C LEU A 116 9.40 -41.39 10.76
N VAL A 117 10.26 -40.40 10.54
CA VAL A 117 10.97 -40.19 9.25
C VAL A 117 12.47 -40.49 9.36
N SER A 118 12.90 -41.10 10.47
CA SER A 118 14.30 -41.47 10.69
C SER A 118 14.68 -42.77 9.96
N ASP A 119 15.98 -42.98 9.77
CA ASP A 119 16.53 -44.25 9.31
C ASP A 119 16.09 -45.43 10.19
N GLU A 120 16.03 -45.23 11.50
CA GLU A 120 15.67 -46.30 12.44
C GLU A 120 14.24 -46.80 12.24
N TRP A 121 13.28 -45.88 12.07
CA TRP A 121 11.90 -46.24 11.78
C TRP A 121 11.75 -46.91 10.40
N ILE A 122 12.41 -46.35 9.38
CA ILE A 122 12.37 -46.90 8.03
C ILE A 122 12.94 -48.32 7.99
N ASN A 123 14.08 -48.55 8.66
CA ASN A 123 14.68 -49.88 8.78
C ASN A 123 13.76 -50.85 9.52
N ARG A 124 13.08 -50.38 10.58
CA ARG A 124 12.09 -51.19 11.30
C ARG A 124 10.93 -51.61 10.39
N LEU A 125 10.44 -50.70 9.54
CA LEU A 125 9.41 -51.02 8.56
C LEU A 125 9.92 -51.98 7.47
N PHE A 126 11.20 -51.88 7.11
CA PHE A 126 11.86 -52.79 6.20
C PHE A 126 11.94 -54.22 6.77
N ASP A 127 12.27 -54.39 8.06
CA ASP A 127 12.25 -55.71 8.70
C ASP A 127 10.85 -56.34 8.67
N LEU A 128 9.81 -55.54 8.91
CA LEU A 128 8.41 -55.99 8.82
C LEU A 128 8.02 -56.39 7.39
N TYR A 129 8.52 -55.65 6.41
CA TYR A 129 8.33 -55.94 5.00
C TYR A 129 8.95 -57.30 4.64
N GLU A 130 10.21 -57.56 5.02
CA GLU A 130 10.88 -58.83 4.73
C GLU A 130 10.18 -60.03 5.39
N GLN A 131 9.74 -59.87 6.64
CA GLN A 131 9.05 -60.94 7.39
C GLN A 131 7.67 -61.29 6.80
N SER A 132 7.05 -60.36 6.06
CA SER A 132 5.67 -60.52 5.56
C SER A 132 5.57 -60.80 4.06
N TRP A 133 6.69 -60.89 3.35
CA TRP A 133 6.75 -60.97 1.88
C TRP A 133 5.85 -62.05 1.25
N ASN A 134 5.72 -63.22 1.88
CA ASN A 134 4.96 -64.35 1.33
C ASN A 134 3.49 -64.40 1.78
N ASN A 135 3.11 -63.68 2.83
CA ASN A 135 1.81 -63.86 3.52
C ASN A 135 0.96 -62.57 3.58
N SER A 136 1.42 -61.47 2.97
CA SER A 136 0.75 -60.17 3.05
C SER A 136 -0.02 -59.83 1.78
N THR A 137 -1.24 -59.32 1.95
CA THR A 137 -2.04 -58.82 0.84
C THR A 137 -1.46 -57.51 0.31
N PRO A 138 -1.78 -57.08 -0.92
CA PRO A 138 -1.29 -55.82 -1.48
C PRO A 138 -1.72 -54.57 -0.69
N ILE A 139 -2.77 -54.67 0.13
CA ILE A 139 -3.26 -53.60 0.98
C ILE A 139 -2.61 -53.60 2.38
N ASP A 140 -1.78 -54.60 2.68
CA ASP A 140 -1.09 -54.73 3.95
C ASP A 140 -0.04 -53.61 4.09
N PHE A 141 -0.12 -52.88 5.20
CA PHE A 141 0.77 -51.79 5.57
C PHE A 141 2.24 -52.22 5.53
N ARG A 142 2.56 -53.46 5.89
CA ARG A 142 3.94 -53.96 5.88
C ARG A 142 4.56 -53.95 4.48
N ARG A 143 3.76 -54.04 3.41
CA ARG A 143 4.25 -53.99 2.02
C ARG A 143 4.55 -52.58 1.51
N ILE A 144 3.87 -51.57 2.05
CA ILE A 144 3.86 -50.20 1.51
C ILE A 144 4.52 -49.19 2.46
N GLY A 145 4.49 -49.47 3.76
CA GLY A 145 4.85 -48.52 4.81
C GLY A 145 6.28 -48.03 4.64
N VAL A 146 7.24 -48.94 4.40
CA VAL A 146 8.65 -48.57 4.20
C VAL A 146 8.81 -47.53 3.08
N PHE A 147 8.15 -47.73 1.94
CA PHE A 147 8.26 -46.84 0.79
C PHE A 147 7.51 -45.51 1.00
N GLN A 148 6.35 -45.56 1.65
CA GLN A 148 5.59 -44.36 1.97
C GLN A 148 6.32 -43.49 3.00
N PHE A 149 6.95 -44.07 4.02
CA PHE A 149 7.74 -43.32 4.99
C PHE A 149 9.09 -42.84 4.43
N GLN A 150 9.72 -43.60 3.53
CA GLN A 150 10.85 -43.09 2.72
C GLN A 150 10.43 -41.89 1.88
N THR A 151 9.24 -41.94 1.27
CA THR A 151 8.69 -40.81 0.51
C THR A 151 8.45 -39.60 1.41
N LEU A 152 7.82 -39.79 2.58
CA LEU A 152 7.59 -38.71 3.55
C LEU A 152 8.91 -38.07 3.99
N ARG A 153 9.94 -38.86 4.28
CA ARG A 153 11.28 -38.35 4.61
C ARG A 153 11.83 -37.51 3.47
N SER A 154 11.80 -38.02 2.24
CA SER A 154 12.29 -37.31 1.06
C SER A 154 11.56 -36.00 0.84
N LEU A 155 10.23 -35.98 1.03
CA LEU A 155 9.43 -34.75 0.91
C LEU A 155 9.76 -33.75 2.02
N CYS A 156 9.94 -34.18 3.27
CA CYS A 156 10.40 -33.32 4.37
C CYS A 156 11.79 -32.71 4.09
N LEU A 157 12.74 -33.52 3.62
CA LEU A 157 14.08 -33.05 3.29
C LEU A 157 14.06 -32.07 2.12
N LEU A 158 13.32 -32.38 1.06
CA LEU A 158 13.21 -31.52 -0.11
C LEU A 158 12.49 -30.20 0.22
N ALA A 159 11.44 -30.25 1.05
CA ALA A 159 10.77 -29.06 1.53
C ALA A 159 11.74 -28.15 2.31
N ASN A 160 12.49 -28.74 3.25
CA ASN A 160 13.45 -27.99 4.06
C ASN A 160 14.58 -27.38 3.20
N ASP A 161 15.16 -28.17 2.30
CA ASP A 161 16.22 -27.69 1.39
C ASP A 161 15.69 -26.60 0.44
N THR A 162 14.49 -26.76 -0.10
CA THR A 162 13.84 -25.75 -0.95
C THR A 162 13.62 -24.45 -0.17
N ILE A 163 13.06 -24.51 1.04
CA ILE A 163 12.88 -23.32 1.89
C ILE A 163 14.22 -22.70 2.25
N SER A 164 15.23 -23.49 2.61
CA SER A 164 16.57 -23.00 2.95
C SER A 164 17.21 -22.23 1.80
N ARG A 165 17.12 -22.75 0.57
CA ARG A 165 17.61 -22.05 -0.63
C ARG A 165 16.81 -20.80 -0.96
N SER A 166 15.49 -20.87 -0.83
CA SER A 166 14.62 -19.70 -1.05
C SER A 166 14.89 -18.61 0.00
N LEU A 167 15.08 -18.97 1.27
CA LEU A 167 15.47 -18.04 2.34
C LEU A 167 16.85 -17.45 2.10
N GLN A 168 17.81 -18.24 1.60
CA GLN A 168 19.10 -17.71 1.19
C GLN A 168 18.91 -16.66 0.08
N SER A 169 18.16 -16.97 -0.98
CA SER A 169 17.87 -15.99 -2.04
C SER A 169 17.20 -14.73 -1.49
N PHE A 170 16.21 -14.87 -0.61
CA PHE A 170 15.52 -13.75 0.05
C PHE A 170 16.51 -12.88 0.84
N ASN A 171 17.33 -13.49 1.70
CA ASN A 171 18.29 -12.82 2.57
C ASN A 171 19.34 -12.02 1.79
N TYR A 172 19.79 -12.55 0.64
CA TYR A 172 20.78 -11.91 -0.23
C TYR A 172 20.17 -10.93 -1.26
N THR A 173 18.83 -10.83 -1.33
CA THR A 173 18.17 -9.83 -2.18
C THR A 173 18.39 -8.43 -1.59
N ASP A 174 18.60 -7.44 -2.45
CA ASP A 174 18.73 -6.04 -2.04
C ASP A 174 17.36 -5.36 -2.01
N TYR A 175 17.05 -4.69 -0.90
CA TYR A 175 16.02 -3.67 -0.86
C TYR A 175 16.60 -2.35 -1.35
N VAL A 176 16.12 -1.88 -2.50
CA VAL A 176 16.69 -0.75 -3.23
C VAL A 176 15.86 0.51 -3.03
N GLN A 177 16.42 1.51 -2.35
CA GLN A 177 15.80 2.82 -2.17
C GLN A 177 16.85 3.93 -2.26
N SER A 178 16.58 4.95 -3.09
CA SER A 178 17.44 6.13 -3.20
C SER A 178 17.20 7.13 -2.07
N LEU A 179 16.00 7.12 -1.50
CA LEU A 179 15.57 7.98 -0.40
C LEU A 179 15.15 7.11 0.79
N LEU A 180 15.41 7.59 1.99
CA LEU A 180 14.91 6.99 3.21
C LEU A 180 13.37 7.02 3.19
N VAL A 181 12.77 5.84 3.24
CA VAL A 181 11.32 5.66 3.32
C VAL A 181 10.83 5.78 4.76
N SER A 182 9.55 6.15 4.93
CA SER A 182 8.93 6.19 6.26
C SER A 182 8.80 4.78 6.87
N PRO A 183 8.70 4.67 8.20
CA PRO A 183 8.48 3.39 8.87
C PRO A 183 7.26 2.64 8.34
N GLU A 184 6.17 3.35 8.06
CA GLU A 184 4.91 2.75 7.59
C GLU A 184 5.06 2.21 6.16
N ILE A 185 5.73 2.96 5.28
CA ILE A 185 6.01 2.51 3.90
C ILE A 185 6.98 1.32 3.92
N PHE A 186 8.00 1.38 4.78
CA PHE A 186 8.94 0.28 4.98
C PHE A 186 8.20 -0.98 5.41
N GLU A 187 7.42 -0.93 6.50
CA GLU A 187 6.67 -2.08 6.99
C GLU A 187 5.71 -2.64 5.94
N ALA A 188 5.00 -1.78 5.20
CA ALA A 188 4.09 -2.21 4.15
C ALA A 188 4.81 -2.93 2.99
N GLN A 189 5.93 -2.36 2.51
CA GLN A 189 6.69 -2.94 1.39
C GLN A 189 7.37 -4.24 1.78
N ILE A 190 8.06 -4.27 2.93
CA ILE A 190 8.74 -5.47 3.41
C ILE A 190 7.72 -6.55 3.78
N GLY A 191 6.61 -6.18 4.43
CA GLY A 191 5.51 -7.09 4.73
C GLY A 191 4.90 -7.71 3.47
N SER A 192 4.68 -6.91 2.42
CA SER A 192 4.20 -7.41 1.12
C SER A 192 5.17 -8.42 0.52
N PHE A 193 6.48 -8.13 0.52
CA PHE A 193 7.48 -9.02 -0.05
C PHE A 193 7.63 -10.33 0.73
N ILE A 194 7.59 -10.28 2.07
CA ILE A 194 7.58 -11.48 2.92
C ILE A 194 6.33 -12.33 2.65
N ASN A 195 5.16 -11.71 2.52
CA ASN A 195 3.91 -12.42 2.25
C ASN A 195 3.93 -13.09 0.87
N GLU A 196 4.48 -12.42 -0.14
CA GLU A 196 4.68 -12.99 -1.47
C GLU A 196 5.64 -14.19 -1.41
N PHE A 197 6.77 -14.05 -0.71
CA PHE A 197 7.72 -15.15 -0.48
C PHE A 197 7.06 -16.38 0.15
N ILE A 198 6.29 -16.17 1.23
CA ILE A 198 5.58 -17.24 1.96
C ILE A 198 4.49 -17.89 1.08
N ALA A 199 3.82 -17.11 0.22
CA ALA A 199 2.74 -17.60 -0.62
C ALA A 199 3.25 -18.33 -1.88
N GLU A 200 4.32 -17.86 -2.52
CA GLU A 200 4.78 -18.36 -3.81
C GLU A 200 5.75 -19.54 -3.68
N THR A 201 6.54 -19.61 -2.60
CA THR A 201 7.51 -20.70 -2.39
C THR A 201 6.82 -22.08 -2.37
N PRO A 202 5.74 -22.30 -1.58
CA PRO A 202 5.02 -23.56 -1.59
C PRO A 202 4.32 -23.86 -2.92
N LYS A 203 3.81 -22.84 -3.63
CA LYS A 203 3.19 -23.02 -4.95
C LYS A 203 4.19 -23.47 -6.00
N ALA A 204 5.40 -22.90 -6.01
CA ALA A 204 6.47 -23.33 -6.90
C ALA A 204 6.87 -24.78 -6.63
N PHE A 205 7.03 -25.15 -5.34
CA PHE A 205 7.31 -26.52 -4.92
C PHE A 205 6.20 -27.49 -5.36
N LEU A 206 4.93 -27.15 -5.13
CA LEU A 206 3.79 -27.98 -5.52
C LEU A 206 3.69 -28.18 -7.03
N ARG A 207 3.99 -27.15 -7.83
CA ARG A 207 4.01 -27.28 -9.30
C ARG A 207 5.03 -28.32 -9.74
N ALA A 208 6.23 -28.30 -9.15
CA ALA A 208 7.26 -29.30 -9.42
C ALA A 208 6.84 -30.70 -8.93
N PHE A 209 6.21 -30.81 -7.75
CA PHE A 209 5.70 -32.07 -7.23
C PHE A 209 4.60 -32.67 -8.11
N ASN A 210 3.60 -31.88 -8.50
CA ASN A 210 2.50 -32.33 -9.35
C ASN A 210 3.03 -32.78 -10.72
N PHE A 211 4.00 -32.06 -11.29
CA PHE A 211 4.66 -32.49 -12.51
C PHE A 211 5.33 -33.87 -12.35
N MET A 212 6.04 -34.12 -11.25
CA MET A 212 6.63 -35.44 -10.96
C MET A 212 5.55 -36.52 -10.77
N GLN A 213 4.47 -36.21 -10.08
CA GLN A 213 3.36 -37.13 -9.84
C GLN A 213 2.66 -37.52 -11.14
N ASP A 214 2.33 -36.54 -11.98
CA ASP A 214 1.69 -36.76 -13.29
C ASP A 214 2.60 -37.55 -14.22
N THR A 215 3.89 -37.22 -14.25
CA THR A 215 4.88 -37.98 -15.01
C THR A 215 4.94 -39.42 -14.53
N THR A 216 4.94 -39.66 -13.22
CA THR A 216 4.98 -41.01 -12.62
C THR A 216 3.69 -41.80 -12.87
N ALA A 217 2.54 -41.15 -12.87
CA ALA A 217 1.24 -41.79 -13.11
C ALA A 217 1.03 -42.16 -14.58
N GLN A 218 1.59 -41.38 -15.52
CA GLN A 218 1.48 -41.62 -16.96
C GLN A 218 2.57 -42.54 -17.51
N SER A 219 3.65 -42.73 -16.76
CA SER A 219 4.72 -43.65 -17.12
C SER A 219 4.51 -45.02 -16.50
N LEU A 220 4.95 -46.08 -17.18
CA LEU A 220 4.94 -47.45 -16.67
C LEU A 220 6.05 -47.70 -15.63
N PHE A 221 6.45 -46.70 -14.84
CA PHE A 221 7.48 -46.88 -13.83
C PHE A 221 6.98 -47.83 -12.73
N MET A 222 7.81 -48.81 -12.39
CA MET A 222 7.55 -49.68 -11.25
C MET A 222 7.65 -48.86 -9.96
N THR A 223 6.61 -48.90 -9.15
CA THR A 223 6.70 -48.42 -7.76
C THR A 223 7.36 -49.51 -6.90
N GLY A 224 8.08 -49.13 -5.84
CA GLY A 224 8.83 -50.08 -4.99
C GLY A 224 7.99 -51.23 -4.43
N ALA A 225 6.69 -51.02 -4.19
CA ALA A 225 5.78 -52.06 -3.72
C ALA A 225 5.23 -52.98 -4.84
N SER A 226 5.59 -52.73 -6.11
CA SER A 226 5.10 -53.43 -7.31
C SER A 226 3.57 -53.49 -7.41
N ILE A 227 2.89 -52.43 -6.96
CA ILE A 227 1.42 -52.30 -7.00
C ILE A 227 0.95 -51.68 -8.32
N THR A 228 1.87 -51.08 -9.08
CA THR A 228 1.60 -50.52 -10.41
C THR A 228 1.37 -51.61 -11.46
N SER A 229 1.03 -51.21 -12.69
CA SER A 229 0.75 -52.08 -13.85
C SER A 229 1.91 -52.98 -14.32
N VAL A 230 3.04 -52.94 -13.62
CA VAL A 230 4.28 -53.61 -13.99
C VAL A 230 4.87 -54.30 -12.76
N ARG A 231 5.17 -55.60 -12.88
CA ARG A 231 5.80 -56.41 -11.83
C ARG A 231 7.00 -57.16 -12.39
N PRO A 232 8.11 -57.30 -11.64
CA PRO A 232 9.15 -58.25 -11.99
C PRO A 232 8.56 -59.67 -11.92
N VAL A 233 8.59 -60.39 -13.04
CA VAL A 233 8.18 -61.79 -13.06
C VAL A 233 9.45 -62.65 -13.08
N THR A 234 9.65 -63.42 -12.01
CA THR A 234 10.53 -64.58 -12.03
C THR A 234 9.68 -65.79 -12.39
N GLN A 235 9.60 -66.13 -13.68
CA GLN A 235 8.78 -67.26 -14.12
C GLN A 235 9.52 -68.57 -13.83
N TYR A 236 9.19 -69.24 -12.74
CA TYR A 236 9.49 -70.66 -12.55
C TYR A 236 8.46 -71.49 -13.32
N MET A 237 8.62 -71.66 -14.63
CA MET A 237 7.92 -72.74 -15.34
C MET A 237 8.83 -73.39 -16.38
N LEU A 238 9.29 -74.59 -16.01
CA LEU A 238 9.70 -75.70 -16.88
C LEU A 238 10.88 -75.43 -17.86
N LYS A 239 12.08 -75.86 -17.40
CA LYS A 239 13.37 -75.99 -18.13
C LYS A 239 14.29 -74.76 -18.16
N ARG A 240 15.14 -74.70 -17.12
CA ARG A 240 16.57 -74.32 -17.13
C ARG A 240 17.06 -72.96 -17.66
N ASN A 241 16.22 -71.96 -17.94
CA ASN A 241 16.70 -70.58 -18.16
C ASN A 241 15.91 -69.56 -17.32
N LEU A 242 16.63 -68.79 -16.49
CA LEU A 242 16.09 -67.69 -15.70
C LEU A 242 15.98 -66.45 -16.60
N TYR A 243 14.76 -66.06 -16.98
CA TYR A 243 14.53 -64.79 -17.65
C TYR A 243 14.05 -63.76 -16.63
N LEU A 244 14.87 -62.73 -16.41
CA LEU A 244 14.47 -61.51 -15.71
C LEU A 244 13.77 -60.61 -16.75
N GLY A 245 12.44 -60.57 -16.66
CA GLY A 245 11.60 -59.75 -17.54
C GLY A 245 10.72 -58.80 -16.75
N ILE A 246 10.54 -57.60 -17.30
CA ILE A 246 9.50 -56.67 -16.89
C ILE A 246 8.29 -56.96 -17.77
N VAL A 247 7.21 -57.48 -17.18
CA VAL A 247 5.99 -57.80 -17.93
C VAL A 247 4.92 -56.78 -17.54
N PRO A 248 4.29 -56.07 -18.51
CA PRO A 248 3.06 -55.34 -18.24
C PRO A 248 2.02 -56.39 -17.84
N TYR A 249 1.63 -56.39 -16.57
CA TYR A 249 0.72 -57.43 -16.08
C TYR A 249 -0.72 -56.96 -16.32
N PRO A 250 -1.51 -57.66 -17.16
CA PRO A 250 -2.89 -57.27 -17.38
C PRO A 250 -3.69 -57.52 -16.10
N GLY A 251 -4.14 -56.42 -15.48
CA GLY A 251 -5.28 -56.39 -14.56
C GLY A 251 -5.19 -57.27 -13.30
N ILE A 252 -4.30 -56.93 -12.36
CA ILE A 252 -4.53 -57.36 -10.97
C ILE A 252 -5.74 -56.57 -10.46
N ASN A 253 -6.83 -57.29 -10.18
CA ASN A 253 -7.97 -56.77 -9.46
C ASN A 253 -7.61 -56.71 -7.98
N TYR A 254 -7.37 -55.52 -7.46
CA TYR A 254 -7.22 -55.31 -6.03
C TYR A 254 -8.60 -55.10 -5.42
N THR A 255 -9.04 -56.00 -4.55
CA THR A 255 -10.20 -55.79 -3.68
C THR A 255 -9.75 -55.06 -2.43
N PHE A 256 -10.15 -53.81 -2.29
CA PHE A 256 -9.95 -53.05 -1.06
C PHE A 256 -11.04 -53.40 -0.03
N THR A 257 -10.81 -53.04 1.23
CA THR A 257 -11.70 -53.35 2.37
C THR A 257 -13.14 -52.87 2.18
N ASP A 258 -13.36 -51.90 1.28
CA ASP A 258 -14.67 -51.31 1.00
C ASP A 258 -15.41 -52.06 -0.13
N ASN A 259 -15.03 -53.30 -0.45
CA ASN A 259 -15.51 -54.08 -1.62
C ASN A 259 -15.29 -53.40 -2.98
N PHE A 260 -14.39 -52.40 -3.04
CA PHE A 260 -14.00 -51.74 -4.27
C PHE A 260 -12.93 -52.58 -4.98
N THR A 261 -13.23 -53.08 -6.17
CA THR A 261 -12.25 -53.73 -7.06
C THR A 261 -11.60 -52.71 -7.98
N CYS A 262 -10.27 -52.66 -7.97
CA CYS A 262 -9.53 -51.81 -8.90
C CYS A 262 -8.63 -52.57 -9.84
N VAL A 263 -8.50 -52.04 -11.04
CA VAL A 263 -7.54 -52.48 -12.05
C VAL A 263 -6.44 -51.43 -12.15
N CYS A 264 -5.22 -51.71 -11.68
CA CYS A 264 -4.14 -50.72 -11.74
C CYS A 264 -3.55 -50.49 -13.14
N SER A 265 -4.07 -51.20 -14.15
CA SER A 265 -3.76 -50.99 -15.56
C SER A 265 -4.85 -50.18 -16.32
N SER A 266 -5.90 -49.71 -15.65
CA SER A 266 -6.95 -48.89 -16.27
C SER A 266 -6.70 -47.39 -16.09
N SER A 267 -7.41 -46.57 -16.87
CA SER A 267 -7.43 -45.10 -16.72
C SER A 267 -7.99 -44.62 -15.37
N THR A 268 -8.69 -45.48 -14.62
CA THR A 268 -9.21 -45.19 -13.27
C THR A 268 -8.21 -45.53 -12.15
N ALA A 269 -7.00 -45.97 -12.49
CA ALA A 269 -5.98 -46.35 -11.50
C ALA A 269 -5.54 -45.18 -10.59
N THR A 270 -5.62 -43.93 -11.05
CA THR A 270 -5.22 -42.74 -10.26
C THR A 270 -6.15 -42.43 -9.09
N THR A 271 -7.42 -42.82 -9.18
CA THR A 271 -8.43 -42.68 -8.12
C THR A 271 -8.61 -43.95 -7.31
N CYS A 272 -7.93 -45.03 -7.71
CA CYS A 272 -8.00 -46.30 -7.00
C CYS A 272 -7.17 -46.29 -5.71
N MET A 273 -7.86 -46.16 -4.57
CA MET A 273 -7.26 -46.18 -3.24
C MET A 273 -8.23 -46.80 -2.22
N GLY A 274 -7.70 -47.42 -1.19
CA GLY A 274 -8.43 -47.90 -0.01
C GLY A 274 -7.61 -47.79 1.26
N LEU A 275 -8.18 -48.19 2.40
CA LEU A 275 -7.47 -48.19 3.67
C LEU A 275 -6.40 -49.29 3.70
N ALA A 276 -5.22 -48.96 4.22
CA ALA A 276 -4.19 -49.94 4.51
C ALA A 276 -4.63 -50.83 5.69
N THR A 277 -4.15 -52.07 5.72
CA THR A 277 -4.46 -53.00 6.81
C THR A 277 -3.19 -53.46 7.52
N PHE A 278 -3.29 -53.75 8.82
CA PHE A 278 -2.22 -54.36 9.60
C PHE A 278 -2.83 -55.43 10.50
N ASP A 279 -2.35 -56.67 10.39
CA ASP A 279 -2.91 -57.86 11.06
C ASP A 279 -4.44 -57.95 10.95
N ASN A 280 -4.95 -57.85 9.72
CA ASN A 280 -6.38 -57.87 9.35
C ASN A 280 -7.24 -56.74 9.91
N ASN A 281 -6.66 -55.75 10.59
CA ASN A 281 -7.36 -54.53 11.03
C ASN A 281 -7.05 -53.37 10.10
N THR A 282 -8.01 -52.47 9.88
CA THR A 282 -7.78 -51.25 9.13
C THR A 282 -6.86 -50.31 9.92
N LEU A 283 -5.88 -49.70 9.23
CA LEU A 283 -5.00 -48.69 9.80
C LEU A 283 -5.69 -47.32 9.63
N PRO A 284 -6.12 -46.66 10.73
CA PRO A 284 -6.92 -45.44 10.63
C PRO A 284 -6.23 -44.35 9.81
N GLY A 285 -6.96 -43.80 8.85
CA GLY A 285 -6.50 -42.66 8.04
C GLY A 285 -5.41 -42.96 7.01
N PHE A 286 -4.75 -44.11 7.07
CA PHE A 286 -3.63 -44.44 6.19
C PHE A 286 -4.10 -45.24 4.97
N ARG A 287 -3.70 -44.81 3.77
CA ARG A 287 -4.22 -45.34 2.50
C ARG A 287 -3.16 -46.02 1.66
N THR A 288 -3.63 -46.97 0.86
CA THR A 288 -2.90 -47.70 -0.16
C THR A 288 -3.67 -47.68 -1.48
N GLY A 289 -2.98 -47.86 -2.60
CA GLY A 289 -3.61 -47.76 -3.92
C GLY A 289 -2.64 -48.07 -5.05
N CYS A 290 -3.14 -48.01 -6.28
CA CYS A 290 -2.34 -48.29 -7.48
C CYS A 290 -1.12 -47.37 -7.61
N TYR A 291 -1.30 -46.09 -7.25
CA TYR A 291 -0.23 -45.10 -7.21
C TYR A 291 0.03 -44.70 -5.76
N MET A 292 1.21 -45.08 -5.28
CA MET A 292 1.63 -44.87 -3.90
C MET A 292 1.63 -43.40 -3.48
N LEU A 293 2.04 -42.49 -4.38
CA LEU A 293 2.01 -41.05 -4.13
C LEU A 293 0.59 -40.54 -3.93
N ASN A 294 -0.35 -40.90 -4.80
CA ASN A 294 -1.76 -40.51 -4.68
C ASN A 294 -2.40 -41.04 -3.39
N ALA A 295 -2.11 -42.30 -3.06
CA ALA A 295 -2.57 -42.91 -1.82
C ALA A 295 -1.98 -42.21 -0.60
N LEU A 296 -0.67 -41.91 -0.62
CA LEU A 296 0.00 -41.19 0.46
C LEU A 296 -0.58 -39.78 0.63
N MET A 297 -0.77 -39.03 -0.45
CA MET A 297 -1.36 -37.68 -0.39
C MET A 297 -2.76 -37.68 0.23
N ASN A 298 -3.56 -38.71 -0.06
CA ASN A 298 -4.89 -38.89 0.54
C ASN A 298 -4.88 -39.54 1.93
N SER A 299 -3.71 -39.95 2.44
CA SER A 299 -3.57 -40.48 3.80
C SER A 299 -3.54 -39.35 4.82
N THR A 300 -3.92 -39.68 6.05
CA THR A 300 -3.70 -38.88 7.26
C THR A 300 -2.72 -39.63 8.16
N LEU A 301 -2.23 -38.96 9.21
CA LEU A 301 -1.27 -39.51 10.17
C LEU A 301 -1.96 -39.96 11.47
N GLU A 302 -3.28 -40.06 11.48
CA GLU A 302 -4.10 -40.40 12.66
C GLU A 302 -3.65 -41.70 13.35
N ALA A 303 -3.29 -42.73 12.59
CA ALA A 303 -2.74 -43.97 13.14
C ALA A 303 -1.47 -43.76 13.98
N PHE A 304 -0.70 -42.71 13.69
CA PHE A 304 0.57 -42.39 14.34
C PHE A 304 0.44 -41.38 15.48
N ASP A 305 -0.78 -40.96 15.83
CA ASP A 305 -1.08 -40.28 17.11
C ASP A 305 -1.38 -41.27 18.22
N ASN A 306 -1.62 -42.53 17.88
CA ASN A 306 -1.94 -43.57 18.85
C ASN A 306 -0.70 -44.42 19.15
N GLN A 307 -0.14 -44.21 20.35
CA GLN A 307 1.02 -44.96 20.82
C GLN A 307 0.79 -46.49 20.79
N THR A 308 -0.44 -46.95 20.98
CA THR A 308 -0.79 -48.38 20.91
C THR A 308 -0.52 -48.96 19.52
N ILE A 309 -0.83 -48.21 18.47
CA ILE A 309 -0.63 -48.64 17.07
C ILE A 309 0.87 -48.66 16.76
N ILE A 310 1.59 -47.61 17.16
CA ILE A 310 3.05 -47.54 16.98
C ILE A 310 3.75 -48.69 17.68
N ASN A 311 3.34 -49.02 18.90
CA ASN A 311 3.88 -50.15 19.66
C ASN A 311 3.59 -51.49 18.97
N LYS A 312 2.43 -51.66 18.33
CA LYS A 312 2.13 -52.88 17.53
C LYS A 312 3.04 -53.00 16.29
N LEU A 313 3.34 -51.88 15.63
CA LEU A 313 4.30 -51.86 14.52
C LEU A 313 5.74 -52.10 15.01
N ASN A 314 5.99 -51.86 16.28
CA ASN A 314 7.31 -51.90 16.88
C ASN A 314 7.43 -52.95 18.00
N ASN A 315 7.70 -54.21 17.62
CA ASN A 315 8.00 -55.29 18.56
C ASN A 315 9.40 -55.18 19.22
N SER A 316 10.09 -54.05 19.09
CA SER A 316 11.46 -53.86 19.63
C SER A 316 11.48 -53.15 20.98
N SER A 317 12.59 -53.25 21.71
CA SER A 317 12.79 -52.64 23.04
C SER A 317 12.91 -51.11 23.03
N ARG A 318 12.98 -50.47 21.84
CA ARG A 318 13.10 -49.02 21.70
C ARG A 318 11.75 -48.41 21.37
N SER A 319 11.24 -47.50 22.19
CA SER A 319 9.92 -46.89 21.95
C SER A 319 9.99 -45.72 20.97
N PHE A 320 9.41 -45.87 19.78
CA PHE A 320 9.09 -44.71 18.93
C PHE A 320 7.97 -43.90 19.59
N GLN A 321 8.09 -42.59 19.65
CA GLN A 321 7.05 -41.73 20.20
C GLN A 321 5.97 -41.43 19.16
N LYS A 322 4.72 -41.32 19.64
CA LYS A 322 3.60 -40.82 18.85
C LYS A 322 3.80 -39.36 18.42
N LEU A 323 3.08 -38.99 17.35
CA LEU A 323 2.86 -37.61 17.01
C LEU A 323 1.92 -36.98 18.06
N ASN A 324 2.24 -35.75 18.43
CA ASN A 324 1.47 -34.89 19.33
C ASN A 324 0.82 -33.72 18.56
N SER A 325 0.95 -33.68 17.24
CA SER A 325 0.43 -32.59 16.42
C SER A 325 -1.09 -32.63 16.39
N SER A 326 -1.72 -31.47 16.61
CA SER A 326 -3.15 -31.26 16.40
C SER A 326 -3.58 -31.43 14.93
N ASN A 327 -2.63 -31.46 13.98
CA ASN A 327 -2.89 -31.56 12.54
C ASN A 327 -2.78 -32.98 11.97
N SER A 328 -2.62 -34.02 12.79
CA SER A 328 -2.45 -35.39 12.28
C SER A 328 -3.67 -35.98 11.57
N HIS A 329 -4.87 -35.42 11.78
CA HIS A 329 -6.07 -35.72 10.99
C HIS A 329 -6.11 -34.99 9.64
N SER A 330 -5.21 -34.03 9.39
CA SER A 330 -5.08 -33.40 8.07
C SER A 330 -4.49 -34.39 7.07
N LYS A 331 -4.97 -34.31 5.83
CA LYS A 331 -4.35 -35.05 4.72
C LYS A 331 -2.89 -34.62 4.55
N ILE A 332 -2.04 -35.58 4.20
CA ILE A 332 -0.63 -35.31 3.89
C ILE A 332 -0.51 -34.34 2.71
N GLU A 333 -1.43 -34.38 1.75
CA GLU A 333 -1.53 -33.39 0.67
C GLU A 333 -1.60 -31.94 1.18
N LYS A 334 -2.37 -31.71 2.25
CA LYS A 334 -2.50 -30.37 2.87
C LYS A 334 -1.21 -29.97 3.58
N LEU A 335 -0.53 -30.91 4.23
CA LEU A 335 0.78 -30.63 4.84
C LEU A 335 1.80 -30.30 3.75
N LEU A 336 1.82 -31.08 2.66
CA LEU A 336 2.71 -30.89 1.53
C LEU A 336 2.46 -29.55 0.82
N SER A 337 1.20 -29.10 0.73
CA SER A 337 0.86 -27.83 0.10
C SER A 337 1.40 -26.61 0.83
N GLN A 338 1.78 -26.79 2.10
CA GLN A 338 2.46 -25.81 2.93
C GLN A 338 3.94 -26.18 3.16
N MET A 339 4.50 -27.12 2.38
CA MET A 339 5.86 -27.63 2.54
C MET A 339 6.16 -28.13 3.96
N PHE A 340 5.14 -28.70 4.60
CA PHE A 340 5.16 -29.11 6.01
C PHE A 340 5.48 -27.97 6.99
N VAL A 341 5.27 -26.72 6.62
CA VAL A 341 5.38 -25.57 7.54
C VAL A 341 4.03 -25.33 8.20
N GLU A 342 3.99 -25.30 9.53
CA GLU A 342 2.75 -25.02 10.28
C GLU A 342 2.52 -23.53 10.46
N PHE A 343 3.59 -22.78 10.74
CA PHE A 343 3.53 -21.33 10.80
C PHE A 343 4.89 -20.71 10.49
N TRP A 344 4.85 -19.46 10.04
CA TRP A 344 6.02 -18.62 9.79
C TRP A 344 6.11 -17.57 10.89
N SER A 345 7.27 -17.46 11.51
CA SER A 345 7.61 -16.32 12.36
C SER A 345 8.40 -15.33 11.51
N ASN A 346 8.01 -14.06 11.54
CA ASN A 346 8.77 -13.01 10.88
C ASN A 346 8.95 -11.81 11.81
N SER A 347 10.06 -11.11 11.63
CA SER A 347 10.33 -9.85 12.32
C SER A 347 11.04 -8.89 11.37
N THR A 348 10.80 -7.58 11.57
CA THR A 348 11.48 -6.53 10.80
C THR A 348 12.00 -5.45 11.76
N SER A 349 13.08 -4.77 11.37
CA SER A 349 13.72 -3.73 12.17
C SER A 349 14.02 -2.50 11.33
N TYR A 350 13.17 -1.48 11.47
CA TYR A 350 13.38 -0.19 10.82
C TYR A 350 14.69 0.47 11.27
N GLU A 351 15.07 0.34 12.53
CA GLU A 351 16.32 0.88 13.06
C GLU A 351 17.55 0.32 12.31
N LYS A 352 17.62 -1.01 12.12
CA LYS A 352 18.71 -1.63 11.37
C LYS A 352 18.74 -1.16 9.91
N TYR A 353 17.56 -0.99 9.30
CA TYR A 353 17.44 -0.42 7.95
C TYR A 353 17.95 1.02 7.91
N PHE A 354 17.50 1.89 8.82
CA PHE A 354 17.92 3.29 8.92
C PHE A 354 19.44 3.41 9.05
N GLN A 355 20.04 2.62 9.95
CA GLN A 355 21.49 2.60 10.17
C GLN A 355 22.27 2.18 8.90
N LYS A 356 21.74 1.26 8.10
CA LYS A 356 22.38 0.86 6.82
C LYS A 356 22.15 1.83 5.69
N CYS A 357 20.94 2.40 5.55
CA CYS A 357 20.68 3.48 4.59
C CYS A 357 21.61 4.67 4.86
N ALA A 358 21.86 4.98 6.14
CA ALA A 358 22.78 6.03 6.59
C ALA A 358 22.51 7.36 5.86
N PRO A 359 21.40 8.06 6.17
CA PRO A 359 20.99 9.25 5.43
C PRO A 359 22.08 10.32 5.41
N LYS A 360 22.44 10.82 4.23
CA LYS A 360 23.51 11.83 4.07
C LYS A 360 23.11 13.16 4.69
N SER A 361 21.89 13.58 4.38
CA SER A 361 21.25 14.81 4.85
C SER A 361 19.75 14.69 4.67
N CYS A 362 18.95 15.37 5.49
CA CYS A 362 17.52 15.55 5.27
C CYS A 362 17.22 17.00 4.95
N SER A 363 16.38 17.21 3.94
CA SER A 363 15.81 18.52 3.59
C SER A 363 14.30 18.46 3.64
N TYR A 364 13.67 19.51 4.16
CA TYR A 364 12.21 19.64 4.21
C TYR A 364 11.82 21.11 4.05
N ARG A 365 10.57 21.36 3.70
CA ARG A 365 10.00 22.70 3.62
C ARG A 365 8.86 22.86 4.61
N LYS A 366 8.97 23.89 5.45
CA LYS A 366 7.88 24.33 6.32
C LYS A 366 7.13 25.47 5.67
N ILE A 367 5.80 25.38 5.73
CA ILE A 367 4.90 26.40 5.22
C ILE A 367 4.43 27.23 6.42
N HIS A 368 4.73 28.52 6.40
CA HIS A 368 4.41 29.44 7.48
C HIS A 368 3.53 30.59 6.98
N HIS A 369 2.68 31.07 7.88
CA HIS A 369 2.01 32.36 7.74
C HIS A 369 2.94 33.47 8.23
N HIS A 370 2.81 34.65 7.62
CA HIS A 370 3.49 35.85 8.12
C HIS A 370 3.09 36.14 9.56
N SER A 371 4.09 36.43 10.40
CA SER A 371 3.85 36.85 11.77
C SER A 371 3.22 38.25 11.81
N PHE A 372 2.50 38.57 12.89
CA PHE A 372 1.89 39.88 13.06
C PHE A 372 2.90 41.04 12.88
N TRP A 373 4.12 40.86 13.37
CA TRP A 373 5.18 41.88 13.28
C TRP A 373 5.68 42.07 11.84
N GLU A 374 5.81 41.00 11.07
CA GLU A 374 6.15 41.08 9.64
C GLU A 374 5.07 41.80 8.84
N ILE A 375 3.80 41.49 9.12
CA ILE A 375 2.66 42.17 8.50
C ILE A 375 2.72 43.68 8.83
N LEU A 376 2.95 44.03 10.09
CA LEU A 376 3.01 45.43 10.53
C LEU A 376 4.15 46.20 9.86
N LEU A 377 5.36 45.63 9.82
CA LEU A 377 6.52 46.27 9.19
C LEU A 377 6.29 46.47 7.68
N SER A 378 5.69 45.48 7.03
CA SER A 378 5.37 45.55 5.60
C SER A 378 4.30 46.62 5.30
N LEU A 379 3.31 46.79 6.18
CA LEU A 379 2.30 47.85 6.06
C LEU A 379 2.90 49.24 6.17
N ILE A 380 3.85 49.46 7.08
CA ILE A 380 4.53 50.75 7.25
C ILE A 380 5.29 51.10 5.97
N GLY A 381 6.09 50.16 5.45
CA GLY A 381 6.82 50.38 4.19
C GLY A 381 5.89 50.61 3.00
N PHE A 382 4.77 49.87 2.93
CA PHE A 382 3.79 50.06 1.87
C PHE A 382 3.08 51.43 1.97
N PHE A 383 2.78 51.90 3.18
CA PHE A 383 2.17 53.22 3.41
C PHE A 383 3.05 54.34 2.90
N GLU A 384 4.35 54.31 3.18
CA GLU A 384 5.30 55.33 2.71
C GLU A 384 5.39 55.37 1.17
N GLY A 385 5.49 54.20 0.54
CA GLY A 385 5.54 54.08 -0.92
C GLY A 385 4.23 54.53 -1.58
N ALA A 386 3.09 54.05 -1.11
CA ALA A 386 1.78 54.39 -1.63
C ALA A 386 1.47 55.89 -1.45
N SER A 387 1.79 56.45 -0.27
CA SER A 387 1.59 57.87 0.03
C SER A 387 2.37 58.77 -0.94
N THR A 388 3.65 58.44 -1.18
CA THR A 388 4.51 59.21 -2.09
C THR A 388 3.99 59.18 -3.53
N VAL A 389 3.68 57.99 -4.04
CA VAL A 389 3.22 57.81 -5.43
C VAL A 389 1.84 58.45 -5.66
N LEU A 390 0.88 58.20 -4.76
CA LEU A 390 -0.45 58.81 -4.86
C LEU A 390 -0.40 60.33 -4.69
N GLY A 391 0.50 60.84 -3.85
CA GLY A 391 0.73 62.28 -3.67
C GLY A 391 1.16 62.99 -4.95
N ILE A 392 1.86 62.30 -5.86
CA ILE A 392 2.26 62.84 -7.16
C ILE A 392 1.17 62.61 -8.22
N LEU A 393 0.62 61.40 -8.30
CA LEU A 393 -0.31 61.02 -9.38
C LEU A 393 -1.67 61.68 -9.26
N VAL A 394 -2.22 61.79 -8.05
CA VAL A 394 -3.60 62.27 -7.84
C VAL A 394 -3.78 63.73 -8.27
N PRO A 395 -2.88 64.69 -7.92
CA PRO A 395 -2.96 66.06 -8.43
C PRO A 395 -2.82 66.13 -9.95
N ILE A 396 -1.95 65.32 -10.55
CA ILE A 396 -1.79 65.27 -12.02
C ILE A 396 -3.09 64.81 -12.68
N LEU A 397 -3.72 63.76 -12.13
CA LEU A 397 -4.98 63.23 -12.64
C LEU A 397 -6.11 64.26 -12.56
N ILE A 398 -6.27 64.94 -11.40
CA ILE A 398 -7.37 65.89 -11.19
C ILE A 398 -7.13 67.24 -11.87
N VAL A 399 -5.89 67.75 -11.89
CA VAL A 399 -5.60 69.09 -12.44
C VAL A 399 -5.34 69.05 -13.94
N LYS A 400 -4.59 68.05 -14.45
CA LYS A 400 -4.17 68.03 -15.86
C LYS A 400 -5.05 67.16 -16.76
N ILE A 401 -5.52 66.02 -16.25
CA ILE A 401 -6.20 65.00 -17.07
C ILE A 401 -7.71 65.18 -17.00
N TRP A 402 -8.26 65.38 -15.79
CA TRP A 402 -9.70 65.52 -15.56
C TRP A 402 -10.37 66.63 -16.37
N PRO A 403 -9.80 67.85 -16.51
CA PRO A 403 -10.43 68.90 -17.31
C PRO A 403 -10.47 68.53 -18.81
N LYS A 404 -9.44 67.84 -19.31
CA LYS A 404 -9.36 67.38 -20.71
C LYS A 404 -10.38 66.28 -21.00
N VAL A 405 -10.56 65.36 -20.06
CA VAL A 405 -11.55 64.27 -20.14
C VAL A 405 -12.96 64.84 -20.03
N ARG A 406 -13.22 65.73 -19.06
CA ARG A 406 -14.49 66.45 -18.90
C ARG A 406 -14.87 67.21 -20.17
N ASN A 407 -13.94 67.95 -20.77
CA ASN A 407 -14.18 68.71 -22.00
C ASN A 407 -14.48 67.82 -23.21
N LYS A 408 -13.86 66.62 -23.31
CA LYS A 408 -14.18 65.64 -24.36
C LYS A 408 -15.55 64.98 -24.16
N ILE A 409 -15.93 64.68 -22.92
CA ILE A 409 -17.22 64.08 -22.59
C ILE A 409 -18.36 65.10 -22.81
N CYS A 410 -18.20 66.35 -22.38
CA CYS A 410 -19.20 67.40 -22.59
C CYS A 410 -19.40 67.75 -24.08
N LYS A 411 -18.32 67.74 -24.90
CA LYS A 411 -18.43 68.00 -26.36
C LYS A 411 -19.15 66.91 -27.16
N ARG A 412 -19.29 65.69 -26.64
CA ARG A 412 -20.07 64.61 -27.31
C ARG A 412 -21.58 64.73 -27.10
N THR A 413 -22.05 65.64 -26.24
CA THR A 413 -23.47 65.75 -25.85
C THR A 413 -24.20 66.97 -26.41
N SER A 414 -23.65 67.69 -27.40
CA SER A 414 -24.37 68.79 -28.06
C SER A 414 -24.64 68.49 -29.53
N PRO A 415 -25.92 68.35 -29.92
CA PRO A 415 -26.41 68.78 -31.21
C PRO A 415 -27.14 70.13 -31.09
N THR A 416 -26.70 71.04 -31.96
CA THR A 416 -27.45 72.11 -32.65
C THR A 416 -28.28 73.12 -31.84
N THR A 417 -27.68 74.30 -31.71
CA THR A 417 -28.22 75.66 -31.74
C THR A 417 -29.71 75.83 -32.08
N GLN A 418 -30.47 76.48 -31.18
CA GLN A 418 -31.23 77.69 -31.52
C GLN A 418 -31.46 78.56 -30.27
N THR A 419 -31.48 79.86 -30.53
CA THR A 419 -31.33 81.04 -29.68
C THR A 419 -32.51 81.36 -28.77
N VAL A 420 -32.24 82.03 -27.63
CA VAL A 420 -32.82 83.31 -27.16
C VAL A 420 -32.92 83.38 -25.61
N VAL A 421 -32.39 84.49 -25.08
CA VAL A 421 -32.57 85.13 -23.75
C VAL A 421 -31.84 84.55 -22.53
N VAL A 422 -31.16 85.49 -21.87
CA VAL A 422 -30.43 85.43 -20.61
C VAL A 422 -31.39 85.12 -19.47
N GLU A 423 -31.14 84.03 -18.74
CA GLU A 423 -31.33 83.96 -17.29
C GLU A 423 -30.43 82.85 -16.72
N THR A 424 -29.88 83.13 -15.55
CA THR A 424 -28.83 82.39 -14.83
C THR A 424 -29.08 80.89 -14.76
N MET A 425 -28.12 80.08 -15.20
CA MET A 425 -28.20 78.61 -15.28
C MET A 425 -27.28 77.96 -14.24
N PRO A 426 -27.76 77.02 -13.41
CA PRO A 426 -27.02 76.43 -12.30
C PRO A 426 -26.19 75.20 -12.69
N GLU A 427 -25.29 74.84 -11.78
CA GLU A 427 -24.44 73.65 -11.73
C GLU A 427 -25.18 72.33 -12.05
N ILE A 428 -25.02 71.78 -13.27
CA ILE A 428 -25.50 70.43 -13.62
C ILE A 428 -24.37 69.61 -14.27
N CYS A 429 -23.20 69.57 -13.63
CA CYS A 429 -22.11 68.65 -14.04
C CYS A 429 -21.46 67.88 -12.88
N ASP A 430 -21.80 68.18 -11.63
CA ASP A 430 -21.17 67.54 -10.46
C ASP A 430 -21.86 66.26 -9.98
N VAL A 431 -23.10 66.00 -10.41
CA VAL A 431 -23.93 64.92 -9.83
C VAL A 431 -23.65 63.53 -10.43
N ARG A 432 -23.08 63.42 -11.64
CA ARG A 432 -22.85 62.10 -12.28
C ARG A 432 -21.56 61.39 -11.86
N ILE A 433 -20.53 62.11 -11.42
CA ILE A 433 -19.28 61.48 -10.95
C ILE A 433 -19.40 60.93 -9.53
N PHE A 434 -20.25 61.54 -8.70
CA PHE A 434 -20.64 60.94 -7.43
C PHE A 434 -21.43 59.64 -7.59
N HIS A 435 -22.00 59.35 -8.77
CA HIS A 435 -22.65 58.06 -9.04
C HIS A 435 -21.66 56.91 -9.28
N ILE A 436 -20.47 57.19 -9.83
CA ILE A 436 -19.40 56.20 -9.99
C ILE A 436 -18.73 55.91 -8.63
N LEU A 437 -18.68 56.90 -7.72
CA LEU A 437 -18.22 56.70 -6.33
C LEU A 437 -19.33 56.24 -5.36
N LYS A 438 -20.62 56.42 -5.68
CA LYS A 438 -21.76 55.85 -4.92
C LYS A 438 -21.86 54.33 -5.10
N ILE A 439 -21.41 53.79 -6.24
CA ILE A 439 -21.31 52.34 -6.44
C ILE A 439 -20.35 51.74 -5.39
N SER A 440 -19.30 52.46 -5.00
CA SER A 440 -18.39 51.99 -3.96
C SER A 440 -18.93 52.06 -2.52
N TYR A 441 -20.04 52.78 -2.26
CA TYR A 441 -20.62 52.92 -0.91
C TYR A 441 -21.91 52.09 -0.72
N HIS A 442 -22.61 51.74 -1.81
CA HIS A 442 -23.81 50.91 -1.74
C HIS A 442 -23.52 49.40 -1.87
N ASP A 443 -22.37 49.02 -2.45
CA ASP A 443 -21.95 47.61 -2.58
C ASP A 443 -21.20 47.08 -1.33
N PHE A 444 -20.90 47.94 -0.34
CA PHE A 444 -20.26 47.53 0.91
C PHE A 444 -21.26 47.19 2.05
N CYS A 445 -22.58 47.30 1.80
CA CYS A 445 -23.63 46.96 2.76
C CYS A 445 -24.47 45.72 2.39
N LEU A 446 -24.07 44.94 1.38
CA LEU A 446 -24.71 43.67 1.00
C LEU A 446 -23.67 42.55 0.91
N MET A 447 -23.02 42.23 2.02
CA MET A 447 -22.45 40.91 2.28
C MET A 447 -22.51 40.60 3.79
N THR A 448 -23.71 40.32 4.27
CA THR A 448 -23.88 39.32 5.33
C THR A 448 -24.06 37.96 4.67
N PRO A 449 -23.40 36.89 5.15
CA PRO A 449 -23.75 35.54 4.74
C PRO A 449 -25.11 35.17 5.37
N LEU A 450 -26.12 35.01 4.53
CA LEU A 450 -27.30 34.20 4.87
C LEU A 450 -26.85 32.74 4.89
N VAL A 451 -26.82 32.19 6.10
CA VAL A 451 -26.92 30.75 6.34
C VAL A 451 -28.32 30.30 5.92
N PRO A 452 -28.46 29.25 5.11
CA PRO A 452 -29.57 28.33 5.24
C PRO A 452 -29.04 27.02 5.83
N VAL A 453 -29.55 26.72 7.02
CA VAL A 453 -29.65 25.35 7.53
C VAL A 453 -30.58 24.60 6.57
N ALA A 454 -30.09 23.54 5.95
CA ALA A 454 -30.93 22.47 5.42
C ALA A 454 -30.43 21.15 6.02
N GLN A 455 -31.35 20.49 6.72
CA GLN A 455 -31.19 19.22 7.41
C GLN A 455 -30.92 18.05 6.44
N SER A 456 -30.28 17.05 7.02
CA SER A 456 -30.15 15.63 6.65
C SER A 456 -30.98 15.08 5.47
N LEU A 457 -30.33 14.26 4.64
CA LEU A 457 -30.78 12.94 4.13
C LEU A 457 -29.57 12.35 3.35
N LYS A 458 -28.80 11.44 3.95
CA LYS A 458 -28.86 9.97 3.82
C LYS A 458 -28.47 9.47 2.41
N GLU A 459 -27.24 8.93 2.35
CA GLU A 459 -26.66 7.86 1.50
C GLU A 459 -27.58 7.12 0.49
N PRO A 460 -27.04 6.59 -0.64
CA PRO A 460 -26.04 5.51 -0.55
C PRO A 460 -24.93 5.43 -1.63
N ALA A 461 -23.99 4.54 -1.29
CA ALA A 461 -22.98 3.90 -2.11
C ALA A 461 -23.47 3.36 -3.46
N ASP A 462 -22.62 3.38 -4.48
CA ASP A 462 -21.89 2.20 -5.00
C ASP A 462 -21.34 2.50 -6.42
N SER A 463 -20.37 1.70 -6.84
CA SER A 463 -19.84 1.45 -8.19
C SER A 463 -18.66 2.29 -8.70
N SER A 464 -17.47 1.76 -8.41
CA SER A 464 -16.54 1.16 -9.39
C SER A 464 -16.36 1.75 -10.80
N THR A 465 -15.09 1.66 -11.20
CA THR A 465 -14.52 1.35 -12.53
C THR A 465 -14.17 2.48 -13.50
N GLU A 466 -12.85 2.61 -13.66
CA GLU A 466 -12.06 2.73 -14.90
C GLU A 466 -12.18 3.96 -15.79
N PHE A 467 -11.05 4.68 -15.94
CA PHE A 467 -10.40 4.91 -17.24
C PHE A 467 -8.95 5.39 -17.02
N PHE A 468 -7.97 4.47 -17.14
CA PHE A 468 -6.56 4.80 -17.38
C PHE A 468 -6.00 3.84 -18.44
N LEU A 469 -5.78 4.39 -19.63
CA LEU A 469 -5.01 3.90 -20.78
C LEU A 469 -4.39 5.21 -21.31
N VAL A 470 -3.08 5.41 -21.48
CA VAL A 470 -2.07 4.84 -22.41
C VAL A 470 -0.72 5.38 -21.84
N ILE A 471 0.48 4.76 -21.83
CA ILE A 471 1.39 4.35 -22.93
C ILE A 471 2.54 3.53 -22.30
N ARG A 472 2.80 2.32 -22.81
CA ARG A 472 4.16 1.76 -22.91
C ARG A 472 4.25 0.89 -24.15
N SER A 473 5.11 1.30 -25.07
CA SER A 473 5.56 0.57 -26.25
C SER A 473 7.08 0.47 -26.22
N ALA A 474 7.57 -0.67 -26.70
CA ALA A 474 8.96 -1.02 -27.03
C ALA A 474 9.90 -1.31 -25.85
N GLU A 475 10.40 -2.55 -25.75
CA GLU A 475 11.62 -2.96 -26.45
C GLU A 475 11.74 -4.50 -26.51
N LEU A 476 12.06 -4.97 -27.71
CA LEU A 476 12.43 -6.33 -28.09
C LEU A 476 13.90 -6.24 -28.50
N SER A 477 14.78 -6.95 -27.81
CA SER A 477 16.08 -7.43 -28.29
C SER A 477 16.54 -8.58 -27.43
#